data_AF-A0A942EGP1-F1
#
_entry.id   AF-A0A942EGP1-F1
#
_cell.length_a   1.000
_cell.length_b   1.000
_cell.length_c   1.000
_cell.angle_alpha   90.00
_cell.angle_beta   90.00
_cell.angle_gamma   90.00
#
_symmetry.space_group_name_H-M   'P 1'
#
loop_
_entity.id
_entity.type
_entity.pdbx_description
1 polymer ?
#
loop_
_entity_poly.entity_id
_entity_poly.type
_entity_poly.pdbx_seq_one_letter_code
_entity_poly.pdbx_strand_id
1 'polypeptide(L)'
;MRTIRRNRQFAGNICLVVFAALLFSLVFSGPGAAQADASEIKIEVNGSQEKQVTLPHNAEQLEIKLQAATPTAFKPIWYQIIGETVYQTAYFTDVAAATYNVATNVYELVYNIVYSNLFVNRTPFQLAIWLNDILLRSVSIAFEGPPPEGVPGVGVTPPPTVIPGQPIVVTPIVVGGNATAVADSSAVQRQLQADPQATAAYLRIPVTAGVTQLSVQLPAAVVDLLTSGQRGVNIETQFANFLFPSGLLASAEIANQMVAGARLELAVQLVPADQANTLLATKPVGAVPAGQVLEFALSVVNPAGVSSAIRNFAQRVWVAIPFDAVRLGTAPIWSLGMYRLNDAVNAWKFRGGKVDQATGTVSAGLNAFSKFTVMAYPRTFADIGTHWGQRDIEIMASRHVARGVDQSRFAPDRVTTRAEFAVLLLRSMGIQSARPARATFNDVAADKWYTADVETARRVGLVIGFEDNTFRPGQRITRQEIAAMVARAMRIAGKPVILTDAEASTLLAQFGDADSIAPWARRVTAEAIKAGIVKGRTPATLVPAANGTRAEATVMLRRMLVGLGEL
;
A
#
# COMPACT_ATOMS: atom_id res chain seq x y z
N MET A 1 20.40 -15.40 12.43
CA MET A 1 20.95 -14.73 13.63
C MET A 1 22.38 -14.19 13.50
N ARG A 2 23.13 -14.37 12.39
CA ARG A 2 24.50 -13.83 12.25
C ARG A 2 24.65 -12.58 11.34
N THR A 3 23.58 -12.06 10.73
CA THR A 3 23.69 -10.96 9.75
C THR A 3 23.31 -9.56 10.29
N ILE A 4 22.76 -9.46 11.51
CA ILE A 4 22.37 -8.18 12.13
C ILE A 4 23.53 -7.51 12.91
N ARG A 5 24.60 -8.26 13.23
CA ARG A 5 25.77 -7.74 13.97
C ARG A 5 26.65 -6.75 13.19
N ARG A 6 26.43 -6.53 11.88
CA ARG A 6 27.38 -5.78 11.02
C ARG A 6 27.09 -4.28 10.82
N ASN A 7 26.01 -3.74 11.39
CA ASN A 7 25.68 -2.30 11.24
C ASN A 7 25.74 -1.52 12.55
N ARG A 8 26.79 -1.76 13.36
CA ARG A 8 27.10 -0.94 14.56
C ARG A 8 27.21 0.55 14.22
N GLN A 9 27.75 0.90 13.06
CA GLN A 9 27.81 2.29 12.56
C GLN A 9 26.42 2.88 12.26
N PHE A 10 25.49 2.11 11.69
CA PHE A 10 24.14 2.60 11.37
C PHE A 10 23.30 2.83 12.62
N ALA A 11 23.33 1.89 13.58
CA ALA A 11 22.71 2.08 14.89
C ALA A 11 23.39 3.23 15.66
N GLY A 12 24.71 3.33 15.58
CA GLY A 12 25.46 4.45 16.16
C GLY A 12 25.10 5.81 15.56
N ASN A 13 24.88 5.89 14.24
CA ASN A 13 24.49 7.12 13.53
C ASN A 13 23.04 7.53 13.83
N ILE A 14 22.11 6.57 13.94
CA ILE A 14 20.73 6.86 14.37
C ILE A 14 20.71 7.35 15.82
N CYS A 15 21.46 6.70 16.71
CA CYS A 15 21.61 7.16 18.09
C CYS A 15 22.28 8.54 18.15
N LEU A 16 23.28 8.82 17.31
CA LEU A 16 23.93 10.13 17.21
C LEU A 16 22.97 11.20 16.68
N VAL A 17 22.10 10.88 15.71
CA VAL A 17 21.08 11.80 15.17
C VAL A 17 19.97 12.06 16.19
N VAL A 18 19.50 11.04 16.91
CA VAL A 18 18.53 11.20 18.00
C VAL A 18 19.16 12.02 19.13
N PHE A 19 20.41 11.75 19.50
CA PHE A 19 21.15 12.48 20.53
C PHE A 19 21.47 13.93 20.11
N ALA A 20 21.87 14.16 18.86
CA ALA A 20 22.10 15.49 18.30
C ALA A 20 20.81 16.28 18.14
N ALA A 21 19.70 15.67 17.74
CA ALA A 21 18.38 16.30 17.67
C ALA A 21 17.81 16.66 19.06
N LEU A 22 18.29 15.99 20.11
CA LEU A 22 17.98 16.32 21.51
C LEU A 22 18.88 17.44 22.05
N LEU A 23 20.11 17.59 21.56
CA LEU A 23 21.06 18.64 21.98
C LEU A 23 20.98 19.94 21.17
N PHE A 24 20.64 19.92 19.88
CA PHE A 24 20.63 21.11 19.01
C PHE A 24 19.57 22.17 19.37
N SER A 25 18.72 21.91 20.37
CA SER A 25 17.75 22.89 20.91
C SER A 25 18.06 23.34 22.35
N LEU A 26 19.21 22.93 22.91
CA LEU A 26 19.67 23.33 24.24
C LEU A 26 20.96 24.16 24.08
N VAL A 27 20.81 25.47 23.94
CA VAL A 27 21.94 26.40 24.01
C VAL A 27 22.16 26.76 25.48
N PHE A 28 23.29 26.40 26.05
CA PHE A 28 23.71 26.85 27.38
C PHE A 28 24.62 28.07 27.23
N SER A 29 24.12 29.26 27.56
CA SER A 29 24.94 30.47 27.70
C SER A 29 25.00 30.87 29.17
N GLY A 30 26.18 30.82 29.77
CA GLY A 30 26.47 31.41 31.08
C GLY A 30 27.48 32.55 30.94
N PRO A 31 27.46 33.57 31.82
CA PRO A 31 28.49 34.60 31.83
C PRO A 31 29.85 33.98 32.18
N GLY A 32 30.90 34.49 31.53
CA GLY A 32 32.29 34.06 31.74
C GLY A 32 32.70 34.12 33.22
N ALA A 33 33.62 33.23 33.58
CA ALA A 33 34.12 33.02 34.92
C ALA A 33 34.56 34.32 35.62
N ALA A 34 33.69 34.86 36.49
CA ALA A 34 34.01 35.61 37.72
C ALA A 34 32.77 36.37 38.21
N GLN A 35 31.81 35.68 38.83
CA GLN A 35 30.99 36.13 39.97
C GLN A 35 29.89 35.09 40.20
N ALA A 36 29.94 34.45 41.36
CA ALA A 36 28.95 33.50 41.82
C ALA A 36 27.84 34.27 42.55
N ASP A 37 26.70 34.43 41.89
CA ASP A 37 25.37 34.56 42.50
C ASP A 37 24.33 34.36 41.39
N ALA A 38 23.49 33.32 41.55
CA ALA A 38 22.42 32.88 40.64
C ALA A 38 22.75 32.84 39.13
N SER A 39 23.18 31.68 38.61
CA SER A 39 23.23 31.44 37.16
C SER A 39 21.81 31.27 36.60
N GLU A 40 21.26 32.32 36.01
CA GLU A 40 20.05 32.27 35.17
C GLU A 40 20.34 31.42 33.91
N ILE A 41 19.50 30.40 33.66
CA ILE A 41 19.50 29.66 32.40
C ILE A 41 18.20 29.97 31.66
N LYS A 42 18.31 30.62 30.51
CA LYS A 42 17.18 30.83 29.59
C LYS A 42 17.13 29.68 28.58
N ILE A 43 15.99 29.01 28.48
CA ILE A 43 15.76 27.92 27.53
C ILE A 43 14.73 28.38 26.51
N GLU A 44 15.11 28.39 25.22
CA GLU A 44 14.22 28.75 24.12
C GLU A 44 13.61 27.48 23.51
N VAL A 45 12.28 27.33 23.59
CA VAL A 45 11.57 26.17 23.02
C VAL A 45 10.82 26.60 21.78
N ASN A 46 11.26 26.14 20.61
CA ASN A 46 10.61 26.34 19.30
C ASN A 46 10.16 27.80 19.02
N GLY A 47 11.04 28.77 19.29
CA GLY A 47 10.98 30.13 18.75
C GLY A 47 9.70 30.94 19.02
N SER A 48 8.89 30.61 20.04
CA SER A 48 7.70 31.44 20.32
C SER A 48 7.17 31.49 21.76
N GLN A 49 7.76 30.81 22.74
CA GLN A 49 7.46 31.05 24.16
C GLN A 49 8.73 30.95 25.02
N GLU A 50 9.19 32.05 25.61
CA GLU A 50 10.16 32.02 26.72
C GLU A 50 9.47 31.41 27.95
N LYS A 51 10.07 30.36 28.53
CA LYS A 51 9.65 29.85 29.84
C LYS A 51 10.84 29.95 30.79
N GLN A 52 10.77 30.88 31.74
CA GLN A 52 11.77 31.04 32.80
C GLN A 52 11.66 29.89 33.80
N VAL A 53 12.77 29.20 34.07
CA VAL A 53 12.85 28.16 35.10
C VAL A 53 14.05 28.45 35.99
N THR A 54 13.79 28.75 37.26
CA THR A 54 14.85 28.95 38.27
C THR A 54 15.17 27.62 38.93
N LEU A 55 16.43 27.19 38.87
CA LEU A 55 16.88 25.96 39.53
C LEU A 55 17.19 26.23 41.02
N PRO A 56 16.69 25.42 41.97
CA PRO A 56 17.21 25.42 43.33
C PRO A 56 18.65 24.90 43.34
N HIS A 57 19.45 25.38 44.30
CA HIS A 57 20.92 25.31 44.35
C HIS A 57 21.59 23.92 44.26
N ASN A 58 20.84 22.82 44.13
CA ASN A 58 21.32 21.43 44.20
C ASN A 58 20.80 20.50 43.07
N ALA A 59 20.37 21.01 41.92
CA ALA A 59 19.84 20.18 40.83
C ALA A 59 20.97 19.47 40.03
N GLU A 60 21.60 18.45 40.61
CA GLU A 60 22.64 17.62 39.95
C GLU A 60 22.11 16.43 39.15
N GLN A 61 20.78 16.26 39.01
CA GLN A 61 20.21 15.04 38.42
C GLN A 61 19.26 15.31 37.26
N LEU A 62 19.55 14.67 36.12
CA LEU A 62 18.68 14.63 34.94
C LEU A 62 17.97 13.27 34.94
N GLU A 63 16.64 13.26 34.97
CA GLU A 63 15.86 12.04 35.16
C GLU A 63 15.28 11.56 33.82
N ILE A 64 15.62 10.35 33.38
CA ILE A 64 15.11 9.78 32.11
C ILE A 64 14.09 8.69 32.45
N LYS A 65 12.80 8.96 32.21
CA LYS A 65 11.70 8.02 32.46
C LYS A 65 11.29 7.33 31.16
N LEU A 66 11.29 6.00 31.16
CA LEU A 66 10.71 5.19 30.09
C LEU A 66 9.25 4.90 30.43
N GLN A 67 8.34 5.34 29.57
CA GLN A 67 6.92 5.05 29.73
C GLN A 67 6.48 4.13 28.58
N ALA A 68 5.96 2.95 28.93
CA ALA A 68 5.24 2.14 27.97
C ALA A 68 4.06 2.97 27.45
N ALA A 69 4.02 3.20 26.14
CA ALA A 69 2.92 3.95 25.55
C ALA A 69 1.65 3.10 25.67
N THR A 70 0.73 3.48 26.56
CA THR A 70 -0.63 2.94 26.53
C THR A 70 -1.33 3.46 25.27
N PRO A 71 -2.22 2.67 24.64
CA PRO A 71 -2.92 3.09 23.41
C PRO A 71 -3.65 4.44 23.53
N THR A 72 -3.97 4.87 24.75
CA THR A 72 -4.67 6.12 25.07
C THR A 72 -3.78 7.37 25.17
N ALA A 73 -2.45 7.23 25.28
CA ALA A 73 -1.52 8.36 25.22
C ALA A 73 -1.28 8.87 23.77
N PHE A 74 -1.82 8.15 22.79
CA PHE A 74 -1.94 8.64 21.42
C PHE A 74 -3.18 9.56 21.32
N LYS A 75 -3.00 10.81 20.89
CA LYS A 75 -4.10 11.46 20.15
C LYS A 75 -4.35 10.61 18.89
N PRO A 76 -5.58 10.21 18.62
CA PRO A 76 -5.86 9.04 17.78
C PRO A 76 -5.49 9.28 16.33
N ILE A 77 -4.61 8.42 15.80
CA ILE A 77 -4.67 7.98 14.41
C ILE A 77 -5.42 6.64 14.49
N TRP A 78 -6.71 6.65 14.18
CA TRP A 78 -7.74 5.71 14.66
C TRP A 78 -7.54 4.22 14.34
N TYR A 79 -8.02 3.38 15.26
CA TYR A 79 -8.91 2.26 14.93
C TYR A 79 -10.16 2.29 15.83
N GLN A 80 -11.32 1.92 15.28
CA GLN A 80 -12.64 1.90 15.92
C GLN A 80 -12.99 0.46 16.34
N ILE A 81 -13.40 0.25 17.59
CA ILE A 81 -14.08 -0.97 18.06
C ILE A 81 -15.38 -0.51 18.73
N ILE A 82 -16.52 -0.92 18.16
CA ILE A 82 -17.83 -0.87 18.82
C ILE A 82 -18.13 -2.29 19.30
N GLY A 83 -18.39 -2.46 20.59
CA GLY A 83 -19.12 -3.61 21.14
C GLY A 83 -18.29 -4.70 21.83
N GLU A 84 -18.30 -4.61 23.16
CA GLU A 84 -18.05 -5.62 24.20
C GLU A 84 -16.63 -6.04 24.60
N THR A 85 -16.47 -5.93 25.92
CA THR A 85 -15.31 -5.97 26.79
C THR A 85 -14.57 -7.31 26.78
N VAL A 86 -13.24 -7.28 26.63
CA VAL A 86 -12.35 -8.31 27.17
C VAL A 86 -11.14 -7.63 27.81
N TYR A 87 -11.04 -7.80 29.12
CA TYR A 87 -9.86 -7.50 29.91
C TYR A 87 -8.72 -8.45 29.53
N GLN A 88 -7.57 -7.90 29.15
CA GLN A 88 -6.30 -8.58 29.42
C GLN A 88 -5.27 -7.53 29.84
N THR A 89 -5.19 -7.36 31.16
CA THR A 89 -4.15 -6.63 31.86
C THR A 89 -2.84 -7.40 31.67
N ALA A 90 -1.99 -6.96 30.74
CA ALA A 90 -0.58 -7.29 30.81
C ALA A 90 0.05 -6.36 31.85
N TYR A 91 0.23 -6.89 33.07
CA TYR A 91 1.08 -6.25 34.07
C TYR A 91 2.50 -6.21 33.51
N PHE A 92 2.95 -5.03 33.07
CA PHE A 92 4.36 -4.69 33.07
C PHE A 92 4.63 -3.95 34.38
N THR A 93 4.52 -4.66 35.49
CA THR A 93 5.22 -4.28 36.71
C THR A 93 6.71 -4.49 36.43
N ASP A 94 7.49 -3.44 36.65
CA ASP A 94 8.96 -3.40 36.63
C ASP A 94 9.66 -3.20 35.27
N VAL A 95 9.44 -2.03 34.65
CA VAL A 95 10.62 -1.22 34.32
C VAL A 95 10.66 -0.13 35.36
N ALA A 96 11.42 -0.37 36.44
CA ALA A 96 11.61 0.62 37.49
C ALA A 96 12.04 1.94 36.85
N ALA A 97 11.39 3.04 37.24
CA ALA A 97 11.96 4.36 37.04
C ALA A 97 13.38 4.33 37.60
N ALA A 98 14.38 4.39 36.73
CA ALA A 98 15.77 4.34 37.13
C ALA A 98 16.34 5.74 36.94
N THR A 99 16.80 6.33 38.04
CA THR A 99 17.48 7.63 38.07
C THR A 99 18.94 7.40 37.71
N TYR A 100 19.43 8.03 36.64
CA TYR A 100 20.81 7.84 36.17
C TYR A 100 21.60 9.14 36.34
N ASN A 101 22.81 9.01 36.91
CA ASN A 101 23.68 10.16 37.15
C ASN A 101 24.43 10.56 35.86
N VAL A 102 24.60 11.87 35.65
CA VAL A 102 25.13 12.50 34.42
C VAL A 102 26.58 12.09 34.11
N ALA A 103 27.27 11.47 35.08
CA ALA A 103 28.61 10.91 34.91
C ALA A 103 28.67 9.67 33.98
N THR A 104 27.54 9.05 33.63
CA THR A 104 27.49 7.89 32.73
C THR A 104 27.33 8.34 31.28
N ASN A 105 28.10 7.78 30.36
CA ASN A 105 28.09 8.16 28.93
C ASN A 105 26.68 7.98 28.33
N VAL A 106 25.91 9.06 28.30
CA VAL A 106 24.48 9.09 27.91
C VAL A 106 24.27 8.50 26.52
N TYR A 107 25.30 8.52 25.68
CA TYR A 107 25.33 7.85 24.39
C TYR A 107 25.16 6.32 24.49
N GLU A 108 25.90 5.63 25.37
CA GLU A 108 25.77 4.17 25.55
C GLU A 108 24.41 3.80 26.14
N LEU A 109 23.86 4.65 27.01
CA LEU A 109 22.56 4.47 27.61
C LEU A 109 21.44 4.52 26.55
N VAL A 110 21.41 5.57 25.73
CA VAL A 110 20.45 5.72 24.64
C VAL A 110 20.63 4.62 23.60
N TYR A 111 21.88 4.25 23.30
CA TYR A 111 22.20 3.13 22.40
C TYR A 111 21.60 1.81 22.87
N ASN A 112 21.80 1.44 24.13
CA ASN A 112 21.31 0.17 24.67
C ASN A 112 19.77 0.13 24.71
N ILE A 113 19.12 1.23 25.11
CA ILE A 113 17.65 1.34 25.16
C ILE A 113 17.03 1.24 23.75
N VAL A 114 17.59 1.95 22.78
CA VAL A 114 17.12 1.93 21.38
C VAL A 114 17.38 0.56 20.78
N TYR A 115 18.56 -0.02 21.00
CA TYR A 115 18.94 -1.32 20.45
C TYR A 115 18.06 -2.46 20.97
N SER A 116 17.84 -2.54 22.29
CA SER A 116 17.03 -3.60 22.90
C SER A 116 15.56 -3.51 22.50
N ASN A 117 14.98 -2.31 22.45
CA ASN A 117 13.54 -2.16 22.22
C ASN A 117 13.16 -2.18 20.72
N LEU A 118 13.93 -1.54 19.84
CA LEU A 118 13.61 -1.50 18.41
C LEU A 118 14.05 -2.74 17.65
N PHE A 119 15.23 -3.29 17.92
CA PHE A 119 15.81 -4.34 17.09
C PHE A 119 15.57 -5.76 17.62
N VAL A 120 15.39 -5.92 18.93
CA VAL A 120 15.09 -7.23 19.54
C VAL A 120 13.58 -7.43 19.69
N ASN A 121 12.87 -6.46 20.28
CA ASN A 121 11.45 -6.62 20.63
C ASN A 121 10.47 -6.04 19.59
N ARG A 122 10.92 -5.17 18.68
CA ARG A 122 10.12 -4.52 17.62
C ARG A 122 8.85 -3.80 18.13
N THR A 123 8.87 -3.34 19.37
CA THR A 123 7.74 -2.64 19.99
C THR A 123 7.97 -1.13 19.92
N PRO A 124 6.98 -0.33 19.43
CA PRO A 124 7.03 1.12 19.56
C PRO A 124 7.14 1.53 21.03
N PHE A 125 7.89 2.60 21.32
CA PHE A 125 7.99 3.16 22.66
C PHE A 125 8.14 4.68 22.63
N GLN A 126 7.82 5.33 23.76
CA GLN A 126 8.12 6.74 23.97
C GLN A 126 9.35 6.87 24.85
N LEU A 127 10.32 7.66 24.39
CA LEU A 127 11.45 8.10 25.18
C LEU A 127 11.15 9.50 25.71
N ALA A 128 11.03 9.65 27.03
CA ALA A 128 10.76 10.93 27.67
C ALA A 128 11.92 11.33 28.59
N ILE A 129 12.35 12.59 28.49
CA ILE A 129 13.42 13.17 29.30
C ILE A 129 12.77 14.18 30.25
N TRP A 130 13.04 14.02 31.54
CA TRP A 130 12.52 14.83 32.61
C TRP A 130 13.67 15.51 33.38
N LEU A 131 13.36 16.64 34.01
CA LEU A 131 14.23 17.29 34.99
C LEU A 131 13.37 17.71 36.17
N ASN A 132 13.61 17.13 37.35
CA ASN A 132 12.84 17.41 38.57
C ASN A 132 11.32 17.37 38.32
N ASP A 133 10.83 16.26 37.75
CA ASP A 133 9.42 16.05 37.37
C ASP A 133 8.84 17.01 36.31
N ILE A 134 9.68 17.83 35.66
CA ILE A 134 9.31 18.62 34.48
C ILE A 134 9.69 17.84 33.22
N LEU A 135 8.70 17.49 32.38
CA LEU A 135 8.97 16.89 31.07
C LEU A 135 9.68 17.91 30.18
N LEU A 136 10.94 17.66 29.86
CA LEU A 136 11.72 18.50 28.96
C LEU A 136 11.39 18.20 27.49
N ARG A 137 11.33 16.91 27.14
CA ARG A 137 11.02 16.45 25.78
C ARG A 137 10.61 14.99 25.77
N SER A 138 9.75 14.60 24.84
CA SER A 138 9.54 13.19 24.51
C SER A 138 9.62 12.94 23.01
N VAL A 139 10.08 11.74 22.64
CA VAL A 139 10.20 11.28 21.26
C VAL A 139 9.59 9.88 21.16
N SER A 140 8.61 9.72 20.26
CA SER A 140 8.10 8.40 19.88
C SER A 140 9.11 7.72 18.96
N ILE A 141 9.49 6.48 19.26
CA ILE A 141 10.37 5.68 18.41
C ILE A 141 9.66 4.37 18.05
N ALA A 142 9.52 4.13 16.74
CA ALA A 142 8.88 2.94 16.18
C ALA A 142 9.71 2.37 15.04
N PHE A 143 9.69 1.03 14.87
CA PHE A 143 10.29 0.36 13.73
C PHE A 143 9.31 0.41 12.56
N GLU A 144 9.43 1.40 11.68
CA GLU A 144 8.65 1.42 10.44
C GLU A 144 9.38 0.63 9.36
N GLY A 145 9.15 -0.70 9.34
CA GLY A 145 9.06 -1.35 8.04
C GLY A 145 7.95 -0.67 7.22
N PRO A 146 7.95 -0.77 5.87
CA PRO A 146 6.86 -0.19 5.08
C PRO A 146 5.54 -0.62 5.70
N PRO A 147 4.60 0.31 5.95
CA PRO A 147 3.40 0.01 6.71
C PRO A 147 2.69 -1.20 6.10
N PRO A 148 2.14 -2.13 6.91
CA PRO A 148 1.27 -3.15 6.38
C PRO A 148 0.16 -2.44 5.59
N GLU A 149 0.09 -2.73 4.29
CA GLU A 149 -0.88 -2.12 3.40
C GLU A 149 -2.28 -2.33 4.01
N GLY A 150 -3.00 -1.24 4.25
CA GLY A 150 -4.40 -1.30 4.68
C GLY A 150 -5.20 -2.17 3.70
N VAL A 151 -6.28 -2.78 4.20
CA VAL A 151 -7.24 -3.52 3.35
C VAL A 151 -7.48 -2.68 2.10
N PRO A 152 -7.13 -3.16 0.89
CA PRO A 152 -7.36 -2.37 -0.30
C PRO A 152 -8.83 -2.01 -0.35
N GLY A 153 -9.13 -0.72 -0.42
CA GLY A 153 -10.32 -0.27 -1.12
C GLY A 153 -10.25 -0.94 -2.48
N VAL A 154 -11.04 -1.99 -2.64
CA VAL A 154 -11.19 -2.63 -3.92
C VAL A 154 -12.00 -1.60 -4.71
N GLY A 155 -11.61 -1.31 -5.95
CA GLY A 155 -12.44 -0.49 -6.79
C GLY A 155 -12.16 0.99 -6.79
N VAL A 156 -11.29 1.37 -7.70
CA VAL A 156 -11.67 2.37 -8.67
C VAL A 156 -11.19 1.83 -10.01
N THR A 157 -11.99 1.96 -11.05
CA THR A 157 -11.54 1.84 -12.44
C THR A 157 -10.21 2.60 -12.63
N PRO A 158 -9.29 2.12 -13.49
CA PRO A 158 -8.34 3.05 -14.12
C PRO A 158 -9.18 4.21 -14.66
N PRO A 159 -8.88 5.47 -14.32
CA PRO A 159 -9.56 6.58 -14.96
C PRO A 159 -9.44 6.38 -16.47
N PRO A 160 -10.48 6.72 -17.26
CA PRO A 160 -10.42 6.60 -18.70
C PRO A 160 -9.10 7.17 -19.21
N THR A 161 -8.41 6.42 -20.07
CA THR A 161 -7.20 6.86 -20.80
C THR A 161 -7.50 7.99 -21.80
N VAL A 162 -8.63 8.70 -21.62
CA VAL A 162 -8.88 9.96 -22.28
C VAL A 162 -8.33 11.01 -21.31
N ILE A 163 -7.13 11.48 -21.60
CA ILE A 163 -6.66 12.78 -21.10
C ILE A 163 -6.89 13.74 -22.28
N PRO A 164 -8.13 14.23 -22.51
CA PRO A 164 -8.36 15.17 -23.58
C PRO A 164 -7.76 16.53 -23.19
N GLY A 165 -7.00 17.14 -24.09
CA GLY A 165 -6.39 18.46 -23.91
C GLY A 165 -4.89 18.49 -24.20
N GLN A 166 -4.40 19.66 -24.64
CA GLN A 166 -2.96 19.89 -24.80
C GLN A 166 -2.27 19.86 -23.43
N PRO A 167 -1.14 19.14 -23.25
CA PRO A 167 -0.43 19.12 -21.98
C PRO A 167 0.17 20.48 -21.65
N ILE A 168 0.21 20.82 -20.37
CA ILE A 168 1.08 21.87 -19.86
C ILE A 168 2.49 21.29 -19.86
N VAL A 169 3.34 21.79 -20.75
CA VAL A 169 4.75 21.40 -20.80
C VAL A 169 5.49 22.13 -19.67
N VAL A 170 5.99 21.37 -18.69
CA VAL A 170 6.78 21.90 -17.57
C VAL A 170 8.24 21.55 -17.81
N THR A 171 9.01 22.53 -18.28
CA THR A 171 10.44 22.33 -18.59
C THR A 171 11.24 22.25 -17.28
N PRO A 172 11.92 21.13 -17.00
CA PRO A 172 12.72 20.99 -15.79
C PRO A 172 14.06 21.73 -15.90
N ILE A 173 14.56 22.19 -14.76
CA ILE A 173 15.94 22.65 -14.60
C ILE A 173 16.81 21.44 -14.25
N VAL A 174 17.87 21.19 -15.03
CA VAL A 174 18.75 20.03 -14.85
C VAL A 174 20.11 20.47 -14.31
N VAL A 175 20.53 19.90 -13.18
CA VAL A 175 21.84 20.12 -12.55
C VAL A 175 22.42 18.78 -12.12
N GLY A 176 23.54 18.36 -12.72
CA GLY A 176 24.27 17.16 -12.30
C GLY A 176 23.47 15.85 -12.37
N GLY A 177 22.58 15.69 -13.36
CA GLY A 177 21.72 14.50 -13.51
C GLY A 177 20.42 14.55 -12.69
N ASN A 178 20.23 15.61 -11.89
CA ASN A 178 19.01 15.86 -11.14
C ASN A 178 18.17 16.92 -11.87
N ALA A 179 16.90 16.60 -12.12
CA ALA A 179 15.94 17.47 -12.78
C ALA A 179 14.90 17.97 -11.76
N THR A 180 14.60 19.27 -11.77
CA THR A 180 13.54 19.87 -10.95
C THR A 180 12.53 20.56 -11.85
N ALA A 181 11.28 20.11 -11.84
CA ALA A 181 10.15 20.69 -12.56
C ALA A 181 9.21 21.38 -11.56
N VAL A 182 8.87 22.63 -11.80
CA VAL A 182 7.94 23.39 -10.95
C VAL A 182 6.70 23.72 -11.77
N ALA A 183 5.55 23.17 -11.39
CA ALA A 183 4.30 23.41 -12.10
C ALA A 183 3.77 24.83 -11.79
N ASP A 184 3.22 25.49 -12.81
CA ASP A 184 2.62 26.83 -12.70
C ASP A 184 1.12 26.74 -12.41
N SER A 185 0.71 27.26 -11.25
CA SER A 185 -0.71 27.34 -10.83
C SER A 185 -1.61 28.01 -11.85
N SER A 186 -1.15 29.09 -12.49
CA SER A 186 -1.93 29.85 -13.46
C SER A 186 -2.13 29.08 -14.76
N ALA A 187 -1.14 28.26 -15.17
CA ALA A 187 -1.24 27.40 -16.33
C ALA A 187 -2.24 26.26 -16.08
N VAL A 188 -2.20 25.65 -14.89
CA VAL A 188 -3.15 24.61 -14.48
C VAL A 188 -4.59 25.15 -14.46
N GLN A 189 -4.81 26.31 -13.84
CA GLN A 189 -6.13 26.95 -13.81
C GLN A 189 -6.65 27.25 -15.23
N ARG A 190 -5.80 27.79 -16.11
CA ARG A 190 -6.18 28.06 -17.51
C ARG A 190 -6.53 26.79 -18.28
N GLN A 191 -5.77 25.70 -18.12
CA GLN A 191 -6.06 24.42 -18.78
C GLN A 191 -7.43 23.88 -18.36
N LEU A 192 -7.73 23.91 -17.05
CA LEU A 192 -9.00 23.42 -16.52
C LEU A 192 -10.20 24.31 -16.87
N GLN A 193 -10.00 25.62 -17.03
CA GLN A 193 -11.02 26.55 -17.52
C GLN A 193 -11.31 26.36 -19.01
N ALA A 194 -10.27 26.08 -19.82
CA ALA A 194 -10.40 25.85 -21.25
C ALA A 194 -11.13 24.53 -21.57
N ASP A 195 -11.03 23.53 -20.70
CA ASP A 195 -11.80 22.29 -20.80
C ASP A 195 -12.57 22.00 -19.48
N PRO A 196 -13.82 22.49 -19.38
CA PRO A 196 -14.68 22.22 -18.23
C PRO A 196 -14.98 20.73 -18.02
N GLN A 197 -14.85 19.88 -19.04
CA GLN A 197 -15.11 18.44 -18.96
C GLN A 197 -13.87 17.62 -18.58
N ALA A 198 -12.67 18.24 -18.56
CA ALA A 198 -11.44 17.56 -18.19
C ALA A 198 -11.51 16.99 -16.77
N THR A 199 -11.30 15.68 -16.65
CA THR A 199 -11.34 14.94 -15.38
C THR A 199 -10.04 15.05 -14.60
N ALA A 200 -8.97 15.54 -15.22
CA ALA A 200 -7.68 15.78 -14.59
C ALA A 200 -6.91 16.93 -15.28
N ALA A 201 -6.07 17.64 -14.53
CA ALA A 201 -5.04 18.50 -15.13
C ALA A 201 -3.94 17.62 -15.75
N TYR A 202 -3.36 18.04 -16.86
CA TYR A 202 -2.34 17.27 -17.58
C TYR A 202 -1.02 18.03 -17.67
N LEU A 203 -0.04 17.53 -16.93
CA LEU A 203 1.34 18.00 -16.91
C LEU A 203 2.21 17.03 -17.69
N ARG A 204 3.01 17.54 -18.63
CA ARG A 204 4.05 16.77 -19.33
C ARG A 204 5.41 17.35 -18.99
N ILE A 205 6.31 16.50 -18.49
CA ILE A 205 7.62 16.89 -18.02
C ILE A 205 8.66 16.24 -18.93
N PRO A 206 9.08 16.91 -20.02
CA PRO A 206 10.12 16.39 -20.88
C PRO A 206 11.45 16.44 -20.13
N VAL A 207 12.06 15.29 -19.92
CA VAL A 207 13.40 15.17 -19.34
C VAL A 207 14.36 14.70 -20.42
N THR A 208 15.59 15.20 -20.39
CA THR A 208 16.65 14.86 -21.34
C THR A 208 17.39 13.59 -20.93
N ALA A 209 18.12 13.00 -21.89
CA ALA A 209 18.99 11.86 -21.61
C ALA A 209 20.01 12.19 -20.50
N GLY A 210 20.23 11.24 -19.59
CA GLY A 210 21.17 11.38 -18.47
C GLY A 210 20.55 11.84 -17.15
N VAL A 211 19.27 12.24 -17.13
CA VAL A 211 18.56 12.48 -15.86
C VAL A 211 18.31 11.15 -15.14
N THR A 212 18.72 11.06 -13.88
CA THR A 212 18.50 9.88 -13.02
C THR A 212 17.58 10.18 -11.84
N GLN A 213 17.35 11.45 -11.51
CA GLN A 213 16.43 11.89 -10.47
C GLN A 213 15.57 13.04 -10.99
N LEU A 214 14.27 12.96 -10.76
CA LEU A 214 13.30 13.99 -11.10
C LEU A 214 12.49 14.36 -9.86
N SER A 215 12.49 15.65 -9.52
CA SER A 215 11.62 16.26 -8.52
C SER A 215 10.55 17.10 -9.22
N VAL A 216 9.28 16.78 -8.99
CA VAL A 216 8.13 17.50 -9.53
C VAL A 216 7.44 18.21 -8.40
N GLN A 217 7.50 19.54 -8.41
CA GLN A 217 6.92 20.41 -7.40
C GLN A 217 5.56 20.91 -7.86
N LEU A 218 4.54 20.55 -7.09
CA LEU A 218 3.14 20.87 -7.35
C LEU A 218 2.70 21.97 -6.38
N PRO A 219 2.26 23.13 -6.91
CA PRO A 219 1.86 24.26 -6.09
C PRO A 219 0.48 24.05 -5.45
N ALA A 220 0.09 24.95 -4.54
CA ALA A 220 -1.16 24.88 -3.79
C ALA A 220 -2.41 24.65 -4.66
N ALA A 221 -2.52 25.31 -5.82
CA ALA A 221 -3.66 25.14 -6.72
C ALA A 221 -3.82 23.69 -7.23
N VAL A 222 -2.71 22.95 -7.41
CA VAL A 222 -2.75 21.53 -7.80
C VAL A 222 -3.13 20.66 -6.60
N VAL A 223 -2.64 21.03 -5.41
CA VAL A 223 -3.02 20.35 -4.16
C VAL A 223 -4.52 20.52 -3.90
N ASP A 224 -5.10 21.68 -4.18
CA ASP A 224 -6.53 21.95 -4.05
C ASP A 224 -7.37 21.00 -4.93
N LEU A 225 -6.89 20.58 -6.11
CA LEU A 225 -7.57 19.58 -6.94
C LEU A 225 -7.57 18.20 -6.25
N LEU A 226 -6.44 17.84 -5.68
CA LEU A 226 -6.23 16.56 -4.98
C LEU A 226 -6.92 16.49 -3.62
N THR A 227 -7.43 17.62 -3.09
CA THR A 227 -8.21 17.71 -1.85
C THR A 227 -9.70 17.96 -2.09
N SER A 228 -10.07 18.80 -3.07
CA SER A 228 -11.46 19.24 -3.34
C SER A 228 -12.39 18.15 -3.86
N GLY A 229 -11.84 17.01 -4.31
CA GLY A 229 -12.62 15.86 -4.76
C GLY A 229 -13.15 15.95 -6.20
N GLN A 230 -12.89 17.04 -6.93
CA GLN A 230 -13.49 17.25 -8.25
C GLN A 230 -12.66 16.75 -9.44
N ARG A 231 -11.34 16.93 -9.42
CA ARG A 231 -10.46 16.59 -10.57
C ARG A 231 -9.12 15.98 -10.11
N GLY A 232 -8.56 15.12 -10.93
CA GLY A 232 -7.23 14.53 -10.71
C GLY A 232 -6.08 15.34 -11.31
N VAL A 233 -4.88 14.76 -11.28
CA VAL A 233 -3.67 15.32 -11.90
C VAL A 233 -2.91 14.19 -12.60
N ASN A 234 -2.73 14.31 -13.91
CA ASN A 234 -1.86 13.44 -14.70
C ASN A 234 -0.47 14.08 -14.87
N ILE A 235 0.58 13.34 -14.55
CA ILE A 235 1.97 13.74 -14.68
C ILE A 235 2.69 12.71 -15.57
N GLU A 236 2.94 13.11 -16.81
CA GLU A 236 3.71 12.31 -17.76
C GLU A 236 5.19 12.67 -17.70
N THR A 237 6.02 11.66 -17.53
CA THR A 237 7.49 11.76 -17.53
C THR A 237 8.09 10.65 -18.38
N GLN A 238 9.40 10.70 -18.66
CA GLN A 238 10.09 9.60 -19.34
C GLN A 238 10.15 8.30 -18.52
N PHE A 239 10.04 8.39 -17.19
CA PHE A 239 10.19 7.26 -16.27
C PHE A 239 8.88 6.51 -16.06
N ALA A 240 7.78 7.25 -15.92
CA ALA A 240 6.44 6.74 -15.69
C ALA A 240 5.39 7.84 -15.92
N ASN A 241 4.15 7.43 -16.15
CA ASN A 241 2.98 8.30 -16.07
C ASN A 241 2.25 8.09 -14.75
N PHE A 242 1.90 9.18 -14.06
CA PHE A 242 1.21 9.15 -12.77
C PHE A 242 -0.13 9.87 -12.88
N LEU A 243 -1.20 9.18 -12.53
CA LEU A 243 -2.53 9.77 -12.43
C LEU A 243 -2.98 9.75 -10.98
N PHE A 244 -2.85 10.91 -10.35
CA PHE A 244 -3.30 11.18 -9.01
C PHE A 244 -4.81 11.48 -9.04
N PRO A 245 -5.65 10.68 -8.36
CA PRO A 245 -7.09 10.93 -8.33
C PRO A 245 -7.43 12.15 -7.47
N SER A 246 -8.63 12.69 -7.65
CA SER A 246 -9.18 13.66 -6.72
C SER A 246 -9.37 13.03 -5.33
N GLY A 247 -9.30 13.85 -4.28
CA GLY A 247 -9.44 13.39 -2.89
C GLY A 247 -8.29 12.50 -2.37
N LEU A 248 -7.21 12.33 -3.15
CA LEU A 248 -6.02 11.60 -2.73
C LEU A 248 -5.47 12.08 -1.38
N LEU A 249 -5.52 13.40 -1.17
CA LEU A 249 -4.93 14.09 -0.02
C LEU A 249 -5.99 14.51 1.02
N ALA A 250 -7.21 13.97 0.93
CA ALA A 250 -8.33 14.33 1.81
C ALA A 250 -8.13 13.92 3.29
N SER A 251 -6.99 13.33 3.66
CA SER A 251 -6.67 13.05 5.05
C SER A 251 -6.36 14.33 5.82
N ALA A 252 -6.87 14.45 7.05
CA ALA A 252 -6.57 15.57 7.95
C ALA A 252 -5.07 15.77 8.19
N GLU A 253 -4.27 14.69 8.18
CA GLU A 253 -2.82 14.75 8.36
C GLU A 253 -2.12 15.53 7.26
N ILE A 254 -2.41 15.21 5.99
CA ILE A 254 -1.82 15.92 4.85
C ILE A 254 -2.34 17.36 4.79
N ALA A 255 -3.65 17.57 5.04
CA ALA A 255 -4.24 18.89 5.08
C ALA A 255 -3.54 19.81 6.11
N ASN A 256 -3.22 19.29 7.30
CA ASN A 256 -2.51 20.05 8.34
C ASN A 256 -1.05 20.38 7.98
N GLN A 257 -0.41 19.60 7.10
CA GLN A 257 0.95 19.86 6.64
C GLN A 257 1.00 20.87 5.49
N MET A 258 -0.10 21.04 4.75
CA MET A 258 -0.24 21.98 3.64
C MET A 258 -0.50 23.41 4.14
N VAL A 259 0.48 23.98 4.86
CA VAL A 259 0.47 25.39 5.28
C VAL A 259 0.77 26.34 4.11
N ALA A 260 0.54 27.65 4.29
CA ALA A 260 0.86 28.65 3.27
C ALA A 260 2.34 28.54 2.82
N GLY A 261 2.56 28.43 1.50
CA GLY A 261 3.88 28.24 0.89
C GLY A 261 4.42 26.80 0.92
N ALA A 262 3.70 25.85 1.53
CA ALA A 262 4.00 24.43 1.38
C ALA A 262 3.66 23.95 -0.04
N ARG A 263 4.34 22.91 -0.48
CA ARG A 263 4.13 22.27 -1.79
C ARG A 263 4.13 20.76 -1.66
N LEU A 264 3.49 20.12 -2.62
CA LEU A 264 3.60 18.67 -2.78
C LEU A 264 4.76 18.39 -3.74
N GLU A 265 5.60 17.42 -3.41
CA GLU A 265 6.75 17.03 -4.21
C GLU A 265 6.67 15.54 -4.55
N LEU A 266 6.61 15.22 -5.84
CA LEU A 266 6.78 13.86 -6.38
C LEU A 266 8.25 13.69 -6.76
N ALA A 267 8.93 12.76 -6.11
CA ALA A 267 10.27 12.34 -6.46
C ALA A 267 10.21 11.02 -7.24
N VAL A 268 10.91 10.99 -8.38
CA VAL A 268 11.11 9.79 -9.21
C VAL A 268 12.60 9.59 -9.40
N GLN A 269 13.10 8.43 -9.03
CA GLN A 269 14.52 8.10 -9.14
C GLN A 269 14.72 6.81 -9.91
N LEU A 270 15.59 6.85 -10.91
CA LEU A 270 16.15 5.66 -11.53
C LEU A 270 17.20 5.06 -10.59
N VAL A 271 16.96 3.85 -10.11
CA VAL A 271 17.93 3.17 -9.23
C VAL A 271 19.19 2.84 -10.03
N PRO A 272 20.40 3.18 -9.54
CA PRO A 272 21.65 2.91 -10.24
C PRO A 272 21.81 1.43 -10.61
N ALA A 273 22.45 1.16 -11.75
CA ALA A 273 22.51 -0.19 -12.34
C ALA A 273 23.02 -1.26 -11.37
N ASP A 274 24.08 -1.01 -10.62
CA ASP A 274 24.66 -1.98 -9.68
C ASP A 274 23.70 -2.32 -8.53
N GLN A 275 23.00 -1.30 -8.02
CA GLN A 275 21.97 -1.48 -6.99
C GLN A 275 20.76 -2.21 -7.57
N ALA A 276 20.30 -1.82 -8.76
CA ALA A 276 19.20 -2.47 -9.45
C ALA A 276 19.49 -3.95 -9.71
N ASN A 277 20.71 -4.29 -10.14
CA ASN A 277 21.14 -5.68 -10.35
C ASN A 277 21.11 -6.48 -9.04
N THR A 278 21.58 -5.89 -7.94
CA THR A 278 21.53 -6.50 -6.61
C THR A 278 20.08 -6.75 -6.16
N LEU A 279 19.19 -5.78 -6.37
CA LEU A 279 17.78 -5.93 -6.01
C LEU A 279 17.08 -6.96 -6.89
N LEU A 280 17.34 -6.97 -8.20
CA LEU A 280 16.74 -7.91 -9.14
C LEU A 280 17.24 -9.35 -8.96
N ALA A 281 18.38 -9.58 -8.27
CA ALA A 281 18.81 -10.92 -7.88
C ALA A 281 17.81 -11.61 -6.93
N THR A 282 16.95 -10.85 -6.24
CA THR A 282 15.90 -11.36 -5.33
C THR A 282 14.54 -11.57 -6.01
N LYS A 283 14.46 -11.43 -7.35
CA LYS A 283 13.22 -11.61 -8.11
C LYS A 283 12.66 -13.04 -7.96
N PRO A 284 11.35 -13.25 -8.18
CA PRO A 284 10.78 -14.59 -8.23
C PRO A 284 11.52 -15.48 -9.24
N VAL A 285 11.73 -16.75 -8.89
CA VAL A 285 12.37 -17.73 -9.78
C VAL A 285 11.57 -17.81 -11.08
N GLY A 286 12.23 -17.67 -12.23
CA GLY A 286 11.57 -17.65 -13.55
C GLY A 286 11.00 -16.29 -13.99
N ALA A 287 11.04 -15.26 -13.14
CA ALA A 287 10.71 -13.90 -13.57
C ALA A 287 11.82 -13.31 -14.46
N VAL A 288 11.42 -12.57 -15.49
CA VAL A 288 12.28 -11.88 -16.45
C VAL A 288 12.08 -10.37 -16.28
N PRO A 289 13.10 -9.62 -15.79
CA PRO A 289 13.00 -8.18 -15.67
C PRO A 289 12.85 -7.51 -17.03
N ALA A 290 11.77 -6.75 -17.21
CA ALA A 290 11.46 -6.05 -18.45
C ALA A 290 11.45 -4.52 -18.28
N GLY A 291 11.40 -3.98 -17.06
CA GLY A 291 11.43 -2.55 -16.77
C GLY A 291 12.68 -2.13 -15.99
N GLN A 292 12.99 -0.84 -15.98
CA GLN A 292 13.97 -0.27 -15.04
C GLN A 292 13.46 -0.41 -13.59
N VAL A 293 14.37 -0.30 -12.61
CA VAL A 293 13.98 -0.20 -11.21
C VAL A 293 13.85 1.27 -10.87
N LEU A 294 12.63 1.69 -10.51
CA LEU A 294 12.29 3.08 -10.23
C LEU A 294 11.87 3.20 -8.77
N GLU A 295 12.37 4.21 -8.07
CA GLU A 295 11.90 4.60 -6.75
C GLU A 295 10.98 5.80 -6.88
N PHE A 296 9.81 5.70 -6.26
CA PHE A 296 8.84 6.79 -6.18
C PHE A 296 8.75 7.23 -4.73
N ALA A 297 8.60 8.53 -4.51
CA ALA A 297 8.24 9.10 -3.23
C ALA A 297 7.33 10.30 -3.41
N LEU A 298 6.45 10.53 -2.45
CA LEU A 298 5.59 11.71 -2.38
C LEU A 298 5.82 12.36 -1.01
N SER A 299 5.97 13.68 -0.98
CA SER A 299 6.18 14.42 0.26
C SER A 299 5.54 15.79 0.24
N VAL A 300 5.13 16.28 1.41
CA VAL A 300 4.87 17.71 1.61
C VAL A 300 6.18 18.38 1.97
N VAL A 301 6.54 19.45 1.27
CA VAL A 301 7.70 20.28 1.58
C VAL A 301 7.22 21.63 2.08
N ASN A 302 7.62 22.02 3.28
CA ASN A 302 7.22 23.29 3.88
C ASN A 302 8.03 24.48 3.29
N PRO A 303 7.67 25.74 3.60
CA PRO A 303 8.41 26.92 3.12
C PRO A 303 9.88 26.96 3.54
N ALA A 304 10.23 26.32 4.66
CA ALA A 304 11.61 26.20 5.14
C ALA A 304 12.40 25.09 4.41
N GLY A 305 11.80 24.38 3.46
CA GLY A 305 12.43 23.31 2.69
C GLY A 305 12.48 21.95 3.39
N VAL A 306 11.78 21.79 4.52
CA VAL A 306 11.73 20.51 5.25
C VAL A 306 10.68 19.60 4.63
N SER A 307 11.08 18.38 4.28
CA SER A 307 10.21 17.37 3.65
C SER A 307 9.60 16.41 4.66
N SER A 308 8.29 16.16 4.51
CA SER A 308 7.50 15.18 5.24
C SER A 308 6.92 14.16 4.27
N ALA A 309 7.24 12.88 4.45
CA ALA A 309 6.86 11.82 3.50
C ALA A 309 5.39 11.42 3.63
N ILE A 310 4.69 11.31 2.50
CA ILE A 310 3.36 10.72 2.39
C ILE A 310 3.54 9.25 2.00
N ARG A 311 3.36 8.37 2.97
CA ARG A 311 3.63 6.93 2.79
C ARG A 311 2.42 6.12 2.34
N ASN A 312 1.21 6.57 2.65
CA ASN A 312 -0.03 5.90 2.30
C ASN A 312 -1.01 6.89 1.68
N PHE A 313 -1.81 6.39 0.76
CA PHE A 313 -2.83 7.15 0.07
C PHE A 313 -4.21 6.63 0.44
N ALA A 314 -5.15 7.54 0.67
CA ALA A 314 -6.57 7.19 0.86
C ALA A 314 -7.19 6.62 -0.42
N GLN A 315 -6.66 7.04 -1.58
CA GLN A 315 -7.07 6.60 -2.92
C GLN A 315 -5.87 6.06 -3.69
N ARG A 316 -6.10 5.23 -4.71
CA ARG A 316 -5.02 4.67 -5.54
C ARG A 316 -4.46 5.73 -6.49
N VAL A 317 -3.14 5.93 -6.49
CA VAL A 317 -2.44 6.61 -7.58
C VAL A 317 -2.20 5.60 -8.69
N TRP A 318 -2.70 5.88 -9.90
CA TRP A 318 -2.46 5.03 -11.06
C TRP A 318 -1.09 5.35 -11.64
N VAL A 319 -0.23 4.34 -11.74
CA VAL A 319 1.12 4.50 -12.27
C VAL A 319 1.31 3.57 -13.46
N ALA A 320 1.72 4.11 -14.60
CA ALA A 320 2.11 3.35 -15.78
C ALA A 320 3.64 3.42 -15.96
N ILE A 321 4.30 2.27 -15.88
CA ILE A 321 5.75 2.14 -16.02
C ILE A 321 6.04 1.53 -17.40
N PRO A 322 6.93 2.12 -18.22
CA PRO A 322 7.33 1.54 -19.49
C PRO A 322 8.08 0.21 -19.29
N PHE A 323 7.88 -0.71 -20.22
CA PHE A 323 8.69 -1.92 -20.33
C PHE A 323 9.54 -1.87 -21.61
N ASP A 324 10.65 -2.57 -21.57
CA ASP A 324 11.63 -2.68 -22.64
C ASP A 324 11.46 -4.04 -23.33
N ALA A 325 11.12 -4.01 -24.62
CA ALA A 325 10.91 -5.21 -25.43
C ALA A 325 12.19 -6.04 -25.62
N VAL A 326 13.37 -5.40 -25.63
CA VAL A 326 14.67 -6.08 -25.70
C VAL A 326 14.92 -6.85 -24.41
N ARG A 327 14.65 -6.24 -23.25
CA ARG A 327 14.79 -6.90 -21.94
C ARG A 327 13.75 -7.99 -21.71
N LEU A 328 12.55 -7.82 -22.25
CA LEU A 328 11.49 -8.83 -22.23
C LEU A 328 11.92 -10.11 -22.98
N GLY A 329 12.68 -9.96 -24.08
CA GLY A 329 13.14 -11.08 -24.89
C GLY A 329 11.98 -11.89 -25.46
N THR A 330 12.02 -13.21 -25.30
CA THR A 330 10.96 -14.12 -25.77
C THR A 330 9.83 -14.29 -24.76
N ALA A 331 9.91 -13.64 -23.59
CA ALA A 331 8.88 -13.77 -22.58
C ALA A 331 7.57 -13.14 -23.09
N PRO A 332 6.43 -13.79 -22.86
CA PRO A 332 5.17 -13.31 -23.38
C PRO A 332 4.73 -11.98 -22.73
N ILE A 333 4.30 -11.02 -23.56
CA ILE A 333 3.79 -9.71 -23.13
C ILE A 333 2.66 -9.83 -22.09
N TRP A 334 1.74 -10.77 -22.26
CA TRP A 334 0.61 -11.01 -21.34
C TRP A 334 1.05 -11.54 -19.96
N SER A 335 2.32 -11.93 -19.79
CA SER A 335 2.88 -12.35 -18.50
C SER A 335 3.53 -11.20 -17.73
N LEU A 336 3.54 -10.00 -18.29
CA LEU A 336 4.02 -8.78 -17.64
C LEU A 336 3.13 -8.37 -16.47
N GLY A 337 3.77 -7.84 -15.44
CA GLY A 337 3.11 -7.11 -14.38
C GLY A 337 4.07 -6.23 -13.60
N MET A 338 3.50 -5.37 -12.77
CA MET A 338 4.23 -4.48 -11.88
C MET A 338 4.59 -5.23 -10.60
N TYR A 339 5.83 -5.05 -10.14
CA TYR A 339 6.33 -5.60 -8.89
C TYR A 339 6.81 -4.47 -8.00
N ARG A 340 6.51 -4.58 -6.70
CA ARG A 340 6.98 -3.68 -5.64
C ARG A 340 8.01 -4.40 -4.79
N LEU A 341 9.11 -3.75 -4.47
CA LEU A 341 10.07 -4.27 -3.51
C LEU A 341 9.51 -4.10 -2.08
N ASN A 342 9.63 -5.14 -1.27
CA ASN A 342 9.50 -5.02 0.17
C ASN A 342 10.89 -4.86 0.78
N ASP A 343 11.26 -3.62 1.12
CA ASP A 343 12.60 -3.27 1.64
C ASP A 343 12.93 -3.99 2.97
N ALA A 344 11.92 -4.42 3.76
CA ALA A 344 12.16 -5.09 5.04
C ALA A 344 12.71 -6.52 4.89
N VAL A 345 12.41 -7.17 3.77
CA VAL A 345 12.81 -8.57 3.50
C VAL A 345 13.53 -8.73 2.16
N ASN A 346 13.76 -7.63 1.43
CA ASN A 346 14.34 -7.62 0.09
C ASN A 346 13.67 -8.65 -0.84
N ALA A 347 12.34 -8.56 -0.96
CA ALA A 347 11.56 -9.46 -1.80
C ALA A 347 10.57 -8.70 -2.68
N TRP A 348 10.47 -9.10 -3.95
CA TRP A 348 9.53 -8.52 -4.90
C TRP A 348 8.14 -9.13 -4.77
N LYS A 349 7.13 -8.28 -4.58
CA LYS A 349 5.71 -8.65 -4.50
C LYS A 349 5.00 -8.18 -5.77
N PHE A 350 4.27 -9.09 -6.41
CA PHE A 350 3.41 -8.76 -7.55
C PHE A 350 2.30 -7.78 -7.14
N ARG A 351 2.07 -6.75 -7.95
CA ARG A 351 1.09 -5.67 -7.69
C ARG A 351 -0.02 -5.58 -8.73
N GLY A 352 -0.13 -6.55 -9.63
CA GLY A 352 -1.05 -6.46 -10.75
C GLY A 352 -0.40 -5.76 -11.92
N GLY A 353 -1.20 -5.08 -12.73
CA GLY A 353 -0.74 -4.44 -13.94
C GLY A 353 -1.64 -4.77 -15.11
N LYS A 354 -2.15 -3.75 -15.78
CA LYS A 354 -2.72 -3.84 -17.12
C LYS A 354 -1.64 -3.48 -18.13
N VAL A 355 -1.43 -4.35 -19.10
CA VAL A 355 -0.47 -4.10 -20.18
C VAL A 355 -1.14 -3.26 -21.25
N ASP A 356 -0.50 -2.17 -21.64
CA ASP A 356 -0.84 -1.39 -22.82
C ASP A 356 0.29 -1.54 -23.84
N GLN A 357 0.01 -2.32 -24.88
CA GLN A 357 0.99 -2.59 -25.94
C GLN A 357 1.19 -1.40 -26.87
N ALA A 358 0.21 -0.50 -26.99
CA ALA A 358 0.33 0.68 -27.84
C ALA A 358 1.29 1.70 -27.23
N THR A 359 1.25 1.87 -25.91
CA THR A 359 2.16 2.77 -25.17
C THR A 359 3.41 2.06 -24.64
N GLY A 360 3.48 0.73 -24.69
CA GLY A 360 4.60 -0.04 -24.15
C GLY A 360 4.70 0.04 -22.62
N THR A 361 3.55 0.12 -21.92
CA THR A 361 3.51 0.32 -20.47
C THR A 361 2.76 -0.77 -19.72
N VAL A 362 3.03 -0.87 -18.42
CA VAL A 362 2.25 -1.64 -17.46
C VAL A 362 1.72 -0.70 -16.39
N SER A 363 0.40 -0.63 -16.25
CA SER A 363 -0.27 0.29 -15.32
C SER A 363 -0.95 -0.40 -14.15
N ALA A 364 -0.76 0.12 -12.94
CA ALA A 364 -1.40 -0.40 -11.73
C ALA A 364 -1.76 0.72 -10.74
N GLY A 365 -2.80 0.50 -9.94
CA GLY A 365 -3.18 1.38 -8.84
C GLY A 365 -2.34 1.12 -7.58
N LEU A 366 -1.68 2.16 -7.07
CA LEU A 366 -0.78 2.11 -5.93
C LEU A 366 -1.34 2.90 -4.74
N ASN A 367 -1.28 2.30 -3.54
CA ASN A 367 -1.68 2.95 -2.28
C ASN A 367 -0.47 3.48 -1.49
N ALA A 368 0.73 3.21 -1.97
CA ALA A 368 1.98 3.61 -1.34
C ALA A 368 3.07 3.58 -2.41
N PHE A 369 4.01 4.51 -2.31
CA PHE A 369 5.21 4.52 -3.12
C PHE A 369 6.38 3.77 -2.43
N SER A 370 7.35 3.35 -3.23
CA SER A 370 8.51 2.49 -2.90
C SER A 370 9.30 2.28 -4.21
N LYS A 371 10.09 1.20 -4.29
CA LYS A 371 10.76 0.74 -5.50
C LYS A 371 9.87 -0.20 -6.30
N PHE A 372 9.72 0.09 -7.58
CA PHE A 372 8.92 -0.67 -8.52
C PHE A 372 9.72 -1.07 -9.75
N THR A 373 9.30 -2.16 -10.37
CA THR A 373 9.78 -2.54 -11.70
C THR A 373 8.72 -3.35 -12.42
N VAL A 374 8.90 -3.54 -13.73
CA VAL A 374 8.07 -4.41 -14.56
C VAL A 374 8.83 -5.70 -14.83
N MET A 375 8.19 -6.83 -14.61
CA MET A 375 8.75 -8.15 -14.94
C MET A 375 7.70 -9.02 -15.63
N ALA A 376 8.14 -9.84 -16.57
CA ALA A 376 7.37 -10.98 -17.04
C ALA A 376 7.54 -12.16 -16.07
N TYR A 377 6.47 -12.91 -15.84
CA TYR A 377 6.52 -14.17 -15.09
C TYR A 377 5.76 -15.26 -15.87
N PRO A 378 6.32 -15.77 -16.97
CA PRO A 378 5.66 -16.81 -17.75
C PRO A 378 5.55 -18.08 -16.92
N ARG A 379 4.34 -18.63 -16.86
CA ARG A 379 4.07 -19.85 -16.10
C ARG A 379 3.06 -20.73 -16.84
N THR A 380 3.43 -21.99 -17.04
CA THR A 380 2.60 -23.04 -17.63
C THR A 380 2.69 -24.34 -16.82
N PHE A 381 1.87 -25.33 -17.17
CA PHE A 381 1.77 -26.62 -16.49
C PHE A 381 1.65 -27.74 -17.54
N ALA A 382 2.15 -28.93 -17.22
CA ALA A 382 2.20 -30.05 -18.17
C ALA A 382 0.80 -30.59 -18.54
N ASP A 383 -0.16 -30.46 -17.63
CA ASP A 383 -1.51 -31.01 -17.73
C ASP A 383 -2.54 -30.04 -18.35
N ILE A 384 -2.10 -28.91 -18.92
CA ILE A 384 -3.00 -27.92 -19.56
C ILE A 384 -2.75 -27.72 -21.05
N GLY A 385 -1.79 -28.41 -21.68
CA GLY A 385 -1.31 -28.09 -23.05
C GLY A 385 -2.36 -28.14 -24.17
N THR A 386 -3.46 -28.87 -24.01
CA THR A 386 -4.61 -28.89 -24.94
C THR A 386 -5.93 -28.52 -24.25
N HIS A 387 -5.86 -28.07 -23.00
CA HIS A 387 -7.04 -27.79 -22.20
C HIS A 387 -7.65 -26.44 -22.61
N TRP A 388 -8.97 -26.37 -22.74
CA TRP A 388 -9.68 -25.15 -23.20
C TRP A 388 -9.35 -23.89 -22.37
N GLY A 389 -9.07 -24.09 -21.08
CA GLY A 389 -8.71 -23.04 -20.14
C GLY A 389 -7.21 -22.70 -20.08
N GLN A 390 -6.35 -23.34 -20.89
CA GLN A 390 -4.89 -23.19 -20.83
C GLN A 390 -4.49 -21.71 -20.74
N ARG A 391 -5.00 -20.92 -21.69
CA ARG A 391 -4.64 -19.51 -21.83
C ARG A 391 -4.98 -18.68 -20.59
N ASP A 392 -6.20 -18.85 -20.09
CA ASP A 392 -6.67 -18.13 -18.91
C ASP A 392 -5.91 -18.58 -17.64
N ILE A 393 -5.57 -19.87 -17.55
CA ILE A 393 -4.76 -20.43 -16.46
C ILE A 393 -3.36 -19.83 -16.47
N GLU A 394 -2.69 -19.78 -17.63
CA GLU A 394 -1.35 -19.21 -17.76
C GLU A 394 -1.33 -17.71 -17.41
N ILE A 395 -2.32 -16.94 -17.86
CA ILE A 395 -2.48 -15.51 -17.50
C ILE A 395 -2.67 -15.36 -15.99
N MET A 396 -3.49 -16.20 -15.36
CA MET A 396 -3.72 -16.08 -13.91
C MET A 396 -2.53 -16.60 -13.09
N ALA A 397 -1.77 -17.55 -13.62
CA ALA A 397 -0.55 -18.08 -13.02
C ALA A 397 0.60 -17.06 -13.08
N SER A 398 0.74 -16.34 -14.19
CA SER A 398 1.74 -15.26 -14.34
C SER A 398 1.50 -14.10 -13.37
N ARG A 399 0.27 -13.96 -12.87
CA ARG A 399 -0.16 -12.98 -11.87
C ARG A 399 -0.09 -13.48 -10.44
N HIS A 400 0.54 -14.64 -10.20
CA HIS A 400 0.67 -15.29 -8.89
C HIS A 400 -0.66 -15.69 -8.23
N VAL A 401 -1.77 -15.67 -8.97
CA VAL A 401 -3.11 -16.02 -8.49
C VAL A 401 -3.33 -17.54 -8.60
N ALA A 402 -3.32 -18.06 -9.82
CA ALA A 402 -3.61 -19.46 -10.12
C ALA A 402 -2.36 -20.33 -9.99
N ARG A 403 -2.02 -20.68 -8.75
CA ARG A 403 -0.87 -21.55 -8.46
C ARG A 403 -1.22 -23.02 -8.75
N GLY A 404 -0.23 -23.76 -9.24
CA GLY A 404 -0.34 -25.21 -9.45
C GLY A 404 -0.60 -25.96 -8.15
N VAL A 405 -1.13 -27.18 -8.28
CA VAL A 405 -1.17 -28.11 -7.14
C VAL A 405 0.22 -28.61 -6.78
N ASP A 406 1.15 -28.56 -7.73
CA ASP A 406 2.58 -28.73 -7.56
C ASP A 406 3.37 -27.90 -8.61
N GLN A 407 4.68 -28.13 -8.73
CA GLN A 407 5.56 -27.42 -9.66
C GLN A 407 5.36 -27.77 -11.14
N SER A 408 4.56 -28.78 -11.47
CA SER A 408 4.37 -29.27 -12.84
C SER A 408 2.91 -29.31 -13.27
N ARG A 409 1.96 -29.42 -12.32
CA ARG A 409 0.54 -29.64 -12.59
C ARG A 409 -0.37 -28.55 -12.03
N PHE A 410 -1.42 -28.26 -12.76
CA PHE A 410 -2.49 -27.36 -12.36
C PHE A 410 -3.74 -28.10 -11.85
N ALA A 411 -3.99 -29.30 -12.35
CA ALA A 411 -5.21 -30.11 -12.17
C ALA A 411 -6.49 -29.37 -12.62
N PRO A 412 -6.62 -29.01 -13.92
CA PRO A 412 -7.67 -28.10 -14.39
C PRO A 412 -9.09 -28.61 -14.14
N ASP A 413 -9.34 -29.91 -14.32
CA ASP A 413 -10.66 -30.54 -14.19
C ASP A 413 -10.99 -30.98 -12.75
N ARG A 414 -10.06 -30.81 -11.81
CA ARG A 414 -10.32 -31.12 -10.41
C ARG A 414 -11.35 -30.14 -9.86
N VAL A 415 -12.38 -30.66 -9.20
CA VAL A 415 -13.35 -29.84 -8.46
C VAL A 415 -12.65 -29.02 -7.37
N THR A 416 -13.10 -27.77 -7.21
CA THR A 416 -12.53 -26.80 -6.27
C THR A 416 -13.33 -26.76 -4.97
N THR A 417 -12.65 -26.59 -3.84
CA THR A 417 -13.31 -26.37 -2.55
C THR A 417 -13.65 -24.90 -2.32
N ARG A 418 -14.61 -24.61 -1.44
CA ARG A 418 -14.96 -23.23 -1.06
C ARG A 418 -13.76 -22.46 -0.50
N ALA A 419 -12.92 -23.09 0.31
CA ALA A 419 -11.70 -22.47 0.84
C ALA A 419 -10.71 -22.10 -0.27
N GLU A 420 -10.45 -23.02 -1.21
CA GLU A 420 -9.55 -22.77 -2.34
C GLU A 420 -10.05 -21.62 -3.21
N PHE A 421 -11.35 -21.56 -3.48
CA PHE A 421 -11.92 -20.47 -4.26
C PHE A 421 -11.82 -19.12 -3.54
N ALA A 422 -12.10 -19.06 -2.23
CA ALA A 422 -11.95 -17.82 -1.45
C ALA A 422 -10.50 -17.29 -1.48
N VAL A 423 -9.52 -18.19 -1.39
CA VAL A 423 -8.09 -17.85 -1.49
C VAL A 423 -7.74 -17.30 -2.87
N LEU A 424 -8.22 -17.94 -3.94
CA LEU A 424 -7.99 -17.46 -5.31
C LEU A 424 -8.66 -16.09 -5.54
N LEU A 425 -9.85 -15.88 -5.00
CA LEU A 425 -10.59 -14.63 -5.10
C LEU A 425 -9.84 -13.49 -4.40
N LEU A 426 -9.39 -13.69 -3.16
CA LEU A 426 -8.61 -12.69 -2.41
C LEU A 426 -7.31 -12.32 -3.13
N ARG A 427 -6.59 -13.32 -3.64
CA ARG A 427 -5.37 -13.10 -4.43
C ARG A 427 -5.65 -12.30 -5.70
N SER A 428 -6.75 -12.63 -6.40
CA SER A 428 -7.18 -11.87 -7.58
C SER A 428 -7.40 -10.40 -7.25
N MET A 429 -7.97 -10.12 -6.08
CA MET A 429 -8.26 -8.76 -5.62
C MET A 429 -7.04 -8.05 -4.99
N GLY A 430 -5.90 -8.74 -4.86
CA GLY A 430 -4.69 -8.19 -4.23
C GLY A 430 -4.86 -7.88 -2.74
N ILE A 431 -5.85 -8.48 -2.08
CA ILE A 431 -6.14 -8.23 -0.67
C ILE A 431 -5.18 -9.05 0.18
N GLN A 432 -4.50 -8.38 1.12
CA GLN A 432 -3.58 -9.04 2.04
C GLN A 432 -4.34 -9.70 3.19
N SER A 433 -4.09 -11.00 3.35
CA SER A 433 -4.72 -11.78 4.40
C SER A 433 -4.08 -11.49 5.76
N ALA A 434 -4.92 -11.34 6.78
CA ALA A 434 -4.52 -11.16 8.16
C ALA A 434 -5.28 -12.15 9.04
N ARG A 435 -4.56 -12.86 9.91
CA ARG A 435 -5.17 -13.76 10.90
C ARG A 435 -5.92 -12.92 11.94
N PRO A 436 -7.21 -13.18 12.20
CA PRO A 436 -7.91 -12.50 13.28
C PRO A 436 -7.47 -13.06 14.64
N ALA A 437 -7.74 -12.31 15.71
CA ALA A 437 -7.54 -12.78 17.09
C ALA A 437 -8.48 -13.95 17.45
N ARG A 438 -9.66 -14.02 16.83
CA ARG A 438 -10.64 -15.11 16.95
C ARG A 438 -11.26 -15.40 15.59
N ALA A 439 -11.50 -16.68 15.29
CA ALA A 439 -12.22 -17.08 14.07
C ALA A 439 -13.69 -16.67 14.17
N THR A 440 -14.27 -16.23 13.05
CA THR A 440 -15.67 -15.80 12.98
C THR A 440 -16.59 -16.99 12.68
N PHE A 441 -16.11 -17.96 11.91
CA PHE A 441 -16.87 -19.17 11.57
C PHE A 441 -16.58 -20.32 12.52
N ASN A 442 -17.61 -21.08 12.87
CA ASN A 442 -17.52 -22.18 13.83
C ASN A 442 -16.67 -23.36 13.32
N ASP A 443 -16.52 -23.51 12.00
CA ASP A 443 -15.83 -24.62 11.34
C ASP A 443 -14.49 -24.22 10.68
N VAL A 444 -13.98 -23.03 11.01
CA VAL A 444 -12.68 -22.53 10.54
C VAL A 444 -11.70 -22.53 11.70
N ALA A 445 -10.99 -23.66 11.86
CA ALA A 445 -9.96 -23.79 12.89
C ALA A 445 -8.80 -22.80 12.68
N ALA A 446 -8.22 -22.30 13.78
CA ALA A 446 -7.21 -21.24 13.75
C ALA A 446 -5.90 -21.64 13.04
N ASP A 447 -5.57 -22.93 13.00
CA ASP A 447 -4.31 -23.48 12.51
C ASP A 447 -4.31 -23.84 11.00
N LYS A 448 -5.44 -23.68 10.30
CA LYS A 448 -5.56 -24.10 8.90
C LYS A 448 -4.90 -23.12 7.94
N TRP A 449 -4.44 -23.66 6.81
CA TRP A 449 -3.75 -22.91 5.77
C TRP A 449 -4.64 -21.81 5.15
N TYR A 450 -5.96 -22.00 5.14
CA TYR A 450 -6.94 -21.08 4.58
C TYR A 450 -7.51 -20.08 5.59
N THR A 451 -7.21 -20.21 6.89
CA THR A 451 -7.88 -19.43 7.95
C THR A 451 -7.74 -17.93 7.75
N ALA A 452 -6.50 -17.45 7.51
CA ALA A 452 -6.24 -16.03 7.32
C ALA A 452 -7.01 -15.46 6.12
N ASP A 453 -7.08 -16.23 5.03
CA ASP A 453 -7.78 -15.85 3.81
C ASP A 453 -9.30 -15.86 4.03
N VAL A 454 -9.88 -16.94 4.53
CA VAL A 454 -11.34 -17.03 4.75
C VAL A 454 -11.84 -15.94 5.70
N GLU A 455 -11.13 -15.70 6.80
CA GLU A 455 -11.50 -14.67 7.78
C GLU A 455 -11.34 -13.25 7.20
N THR A 456 -10.30 -13.03 6.37
CA THR A 456 -10.16 -11.76 5.66
C THR A 456 -11.29 -11.58 4.65
N ALA A 457 -11.62 -12.62 3.88
CA ALA A 457 -12.72 -12.61 2.93
C ALA A 457 -14.06 -12.32 3.61
N ARG A 458 -14.27 -12.82 4.84
CA ARG A 458 -15.45 -12.51 5.66
C ARG A 458 -15.46 -11.04 6.07
N ARG A 459 -14.35 -10.54 6.62
CA ARG A 459 -14.19 -9.15 7.06
C ARG A 459 -14.46 -8.15 5.95
N VAL A 460 -14.02 -8.45 4.72
CA VAL A 460 -14.24 -7.57 3.55
C VAL A 460 -15.57 -7.83 2.83
N GLY A 461 -16.38 -8.78 3.28
CA GLY A 461 -17.70 -9.07 2.70
C GLY A 461 -17.69 -9.93 1.43
N LEU A 462 -16.58 -10.57 1.08
CA LEU A 462 -16.50 -11.51 -0.06
C LEU A 462 -17.21 -12.83 0.22
N VAL A 463 -17.17 -13.27 1.47
CA VAL A 463 -17.89 -14.46 1.95
C VAL A 463 -18.78 -14.12 3.12
N ILE A 464 -19.96 -14.74 3.16
CA ILE A 464 -20.94 -14.52 4.23
C ILE A 464 -21.04 -15.74 5.16
N GLY A 465 -20.79 -16.94 4.64
CA GLY A 465 -21.07 -18.19 5.35
C GLY A 465 -22.51 -18.67 5.16
N PHE A 466 -22.90 -19.65 5.95
CA PHE A 466 -24.24 -20.20 6.04
C PHE A 466 -24.95 -19.72 7.31
N GLU A 467 -26.25 -19.98 7.40
CA GLU A 467 -27.11 -19.54 8.52
C GLU A 467 -26.67 -20.09 9.88
N ASP A 468 -26.04 -21.27 9.89
CA ASP A 468 -25.46 -21.94 11.06
C ASP A 468 -24.09 -21.36 11.50
N ASN A 469 -23.70 -20.22 10.95
CA ASN A 469 -22.40 -19.57 11.13
C ASN A 469 -21.20 -20.46 10.73
N THR A 470 -21.38 -21.35 9.74
CA THR A 470 -20.31 -22.13 9.13
C THR A 470 -19.86 -21.56 7.78
N PHE A 471 -18.63 -21.85 7.37
CA PHE A 471 -18.10 -21.53 6.05
C PHE A 471 -18.08 -22.74 5.10
N ARG A 472 -17.91 -23.94 5.67
CA ARG A 472 -17.78 -25.25 5.01
C ARG A 472 -16.55 -25.30 4.08
N PRO A 473 -15.33 -25.13 4.61
CA PRO A 473 -14.12 -24.94 3.81
C PRO A 473 -13.82 -26.10 2.86
N GLY A 474 -14.09 -27.33 3.29
CA GLY A 474 -13.87 -28.55 2.49
C GLY A 474 -14.99 -28.89 1.51
N GLN A 475 -16.14 -28.20 1.58
CA GLN A 475 -17.24 -28.44 0.65
C GLN A 475 -16.84 -27.98 -0.76
N ARG A 476 -17.23 -28.76 -1.77
CA ARG A 476 -17.05 -28.41 -3.18
C ARG A 476 -17.91 -27.19 -3.51
N ILE A 477 -17.31 -26.19 -4.15
CA ILE A 477 -18.03 -24.97 -4.50
C ILE A 477 -18.85 -25.18 -5.77
N THR A 478 -20.11 -24.76 -5.75
CA THR A 478 -21.01 -24.78 -6.90
C THR A 478 -20.78 -23.57 -7.81
N ARG A 479 -21.19 -23.67 -9.07
CA ARG A 479 -21.06 -22.57 -10.04
C ARG A 479 -21.87 -21.33 -9.63
N GLN A 480 -23.05 -21.50 -9.04
CA GLN A 480 -23.85 -20.39 -8.52
C GLN A 480 -23.22 -19.71 -7.27
N GLU A 481 -22.49 -20.46 -6.43
CA GLU A 481 -21.74 -19.87 -5.32
C GLU A 481 -20.51 -19.07 -5.81
N ILE A 482 -19.81 -19.56 -6.84
CA ILE A 482 -18.76 -18.79 -7.52
C ILE A 482 -19.33 -17.47 -8.06
N ALA A 483 -20.47 -17.52 -8.75
CA ALA A 483 -21.14 -16.33 -9.28
C ALA A 483 -21.47 -15.32 -8.17
N ALA A 484 -22.01 -15.79 -7.05
CA ALA A 484 -22.34 -14.94 -5.91
C ALA A 484 -21.11 -14.28 -5.28
N MET A 485 -20.02 -15.02 -5.10
CA MET A 485 -18.77 -14.48 -4.55
C MET A 485 -18.12 -13.45 -5.49
N VAL A 486 -18.15 -13.71 -6.80
CA VAL A 486 -17.62 -12.76 -7.79
C VAL A 486 -18.49 -11.50 -7.91
N ALA A 487 -19.83 -11.62 -7.87
CA ALA A 487 -20.71 -10.46 -7.84
C ALA A 487 -20.46 -9.57 -6.61
N ARG A 488 -20.21 -10.17 -5.44
CA ARG A 488 -19.77 -9.43 -4.24
C ARG A 488 -18.42 -8.76 -4.46
N ALA A 489 -17.46 -9.47 -5.05
CA ALA A 489 -16.16 -8.89 -5.37
C ALA A 489 -16.26 -7.67 -6.29
N MET A 490 -17.09 -7.73 -7.34
CA MET A 490 -17.35 -6.60 -8.24
C MET A 490 -17.95 -5.39 -7.49
N ARG A 491 -18.88 -5.63 -6.56
CA ARG A 491 -19.48 -4.58 -5.72
C ARG A 491 -18.46 -3.95 -4.77
N ILE A 492 -17.69 -4.78 -4.06
CA ILE A 492 -16.61 -4.30 -3.18
C ILE A 492 -15.61 -3.53 -4.04
N ALA A 493 -15.37 -3.97 -5.28
CA ALA A 493 -14.55 -3.30 -6.29
C ALA A 493 -15.19 -2.07 -6.93
N GLY A 494 -16.21 -1.44 -6.35
CA GLY A 494 -16.79 -0.20 -6.85
C GLY A 494 -17.41 -0.31 -8.25
N LYS A 495 -17.58 -1.52 -8.77
CA LYS A 495 -18.22 -1.80 -10.06
C LYS A 495 -19.41 -2.76 -9.89
N PRO A 496 -20.37 -2.43 -9.02
CA PRO A 496 -21.54 -3.28 -8.85
C PRO A 496 -22.30 -3.38 -10.18
N VAL A 497 -22.70 -4.58 -10.54
CA VAL A 497 -23.79 -4.77 -11.50
C VAL A 497 -25.06 -4.86 -10.68
N ILE A 498 -26.00 -3.96 -10.94
CA ILE A 498 -27.28 -3.88 -10.23
C ILE A 498 -28.36 -4.18 -11.25
N LEU A 499 -29.19 -5.18 -10.95
CA LEU A 499 -30.34 -5.57 -11.76
C LEU A 499 -31.58 -5.61 -10.88
N THR A 500 -32.72 -5.23 -11.44
CA THR A 500 -34.04 -5.53 -10.89
C THR A 500 -34.36 -7.02 -11.07
N ASP A 501 -35.33 -7.54 -10.31
CA ASP A 501 -35.73 -8.95 -10.42
C ASP A 501 -36.33 -9.28 -11.81
N ALA A 502 -36.98 -8.30 -12.44
CA ALA A 502 -37.49 -8.43 -13.80
C ALA A 502 -36.35 -8.54 -14.83
N GLU A 503 -35.35 -7.66 -14.77
CA GLU A 503 -34.17 -7.72 -15.65
C GLU A 503 -33.38 -9.01 -15.46
N ALA A 504 -33.21 -9.44 -14.19
CA ALA A 504 -32.55 -10.70 -13.88
C ALA A 504 -33.31 -11.89 -14.49
N SER A 505 -34.64 -11.91 -14.37
CA SER A 505 -35.48 -12.98 -14.94
C SER A 505 -35.40 -13.03 -16.46
N THR A 506 -35.49 -11.88 -17.13
CA THR A 506 -35.33 -11.76 -18.59
C THR A 506 -33.96 -12.27 -19.04
N LEU A 507 -32.89 -11.91 -18.33
CA LEU A 507 -31.53 -12.36 -18.66
C LEU A 507 -31.36 -13.86 -18.44
N LEU A 508 -31.98 -14.44 -17.41
CA LEU A 508 -31.88 -15.87 -17.12
C LEU A 508 -32.72 -16.73 -18.08
N ALA A 509 -33.80 -16.19 -18.65
CA ALA A 509 -34.70 -16.92 -19.55
C ALA A 509 -34.02 -17.47 -20.82
N GLN A 510 -32.83 -16.97 -21.18
CA GLN A 510 -32.03 -17.50 -22.29
C GLN A 510 -31.40 -18.89 -21.99
N PHE A 511 -31.39 -19.32 -20.72
CA PHE A 511 -30.82 -20.59 -20.29
C PHE A 511 -31.93 -21.58 -19.96
N GLY A 512 -31.90 -22.75 -20.61
CA GLY A 512 -32.94 -23.79 -20.44
C GLY A 512 -32.97 -24.41 -19.04
N ASP A 513 -31.91 -24.22 -18.24
CA ASP A 513 -31.78 -24.72 -16.87
C ASP A 513 -31.83 -23.61 -15.81
N ALA A 514 -32.37 -22.44 -16.15
CA ALA A 514 -32.49 -21.30 -15.24
C ALA A 514 -33.30 -21.62 -13.96
N ASP A 515 -34.26 -22.55 -14.04
CA ASP A 515 -35.06 -22.98 -12.89
C ASP A 515 -34.27 -23.83 -11.89
N SER A 516 -33.11 -24.37 -12.28
CA SER A 516 -32.20 -25.06 -11.37
C SER A 516 -31.35 -24.11 -10.53
N ILE A 517 -31.43 -22.80 -10.75
CA ILE A 517 -30.75 -21.79 -9.94
C ILE A 517 -31.49 -21.64 -8.62
N ALA A 518 -30.78 -21.77 -7.50
CA ALA A 518 -31.39 -21.56 -6.19
C ALA A 518 -32.01 -20.15 -6.08
N PRO A 519 -33.16 -19.96 -5.40
CA PRO A 519 -33.83 -18.66 -5.33
C PRO A 519 -32.90 -17.51 -4.89
N TRP A 520 -32.09 -17.74 -3.85
CA TRP A 520 -31.11 -16.76 -3.35
C TRP A 520 -30.03 -16.39 -4.36
N ALA A 521 -29.74 -17.27 -5.33
CA ALA A 521 -28.68 -17.13 -6.30
C ALA A 521 -29.14 -16.51 -7.62
N ARG A 522 -30.44 -16.36 -7.87
CA ARG A 522 -30.97 -15.88 -9.18
C ARG A 522 -30.40 -14.53 -9.57
N ARG A 523 -30.57 -13.50 -8.72
CA ARG A 523 -30.11 -12.14 -9.02
C ARG A 523 -28.59 -12.08 -9.19
N VAL A 524 -27.82 -12.64 -8.27
CA VAL A 524 -26.35 -12.60 -8.33
C VAL A 524 -25.78 -13.40 -9.51
N THR A 525 -26.46 -14.46 -9.93
CA THR A 525 -26.09 -15.21 -11.15
C THR A 525 -26.35 -14.34 -12.38
N ALA A 526 -27.49 -13.67 -12.46
CA ALA A 526 -27.79 -12.72 -13.52
C ALA A 526 -26.80 -11.54 -13.57
N GLU A 527 -26.45 -10.96 -12.40
CA GLU A 527 -25.42 -9.91 -12.29
C GLU A 527 -24.08 -10.38 -12.87
N ALA A 528 -23.65 -11.61 -12.53
CA ALA A 528 -22.41 -12.19 -13.04
C ALA A 528 -22.47 -12.52 -14.55
N ILE A 529 -23.64 -12.87 -15.08
CA ILE A 529 -23.86 -13.06 -16.53
C ILE A 529 -23.79 -11.71 -17.26
N LYS A 530 -24.47 -10.69 -16.74
CA LYS A 530 -24.46 -9.33 -17.30
C LYS A 530 -23.05 -8.74 -17.30
N ALA A 531 -22.25 -9.04 -16.28
CA ALA A 531 -20.83 -8.68 -16.21
C ALA A 531 -19.94 -9.46 -17.21
N GLY A 532 -20.46 -10.45 -17.92
CA GLY A 532 -19.70 -11.30 -18.84
C GLY A 532 -18.77 -12.32 -18.15
N ILE A 533 -18.92 -12.48 -16.84
CA ILE A 533 -18.07 -13.35 -16.00
C ILE A 533 -18.53 -14.79 -16.13
N VAL A 534 -19.84 -15.01 -15.97
CA VAL A 534 -20.50 -16.30 -16.18
C VAL A 534 -21.11 -16.33 -17.57
N LYS A 535 -20.74 -17.32 -18.39
CA LYS A 535 -21.24 -17.48 -19.77
C LYS A 535 -22.05 -18.76 -20.00
N GLY A 536 -22.24 -19.58 -18.97
CA GLY A 536 -22.69 -20.95 -19.11
C GLY A 536 -21.58 -21.92 -19.54
N ARG A 537 -21.90 -23.22 -19.59
CA ARG A 537 -21.05 -24.24 -20.23
C ARG A 537 -21.33 -24.34 -21.72
N THR A 538 -22.56 -24.03 -22.11
CA THR A 538 -23.00 -23.80 -23.48
C THR A 538 -23.70 -22.44 -23.52
N PRO A 539 -24.00 -21.88 -24.72
CA PRO A 539 -24.77 -20.65 -24.82
C PRO A 539 -26.16 -20.70 -24.16
N ALA A 540 -26.74 -21.89 -23.96
CA ALA A 540 -28.09 -22.08 -23.42
C ALA A 540 -28.14 -22.89 -22.11
N THR A 541 -27.00 -23.20 -21.48
CA THR A 541 -26.94 -24.05 -20.27
C THR A 541 -25.92 -23.56 -19.24
N LEU A 542 -26.36 -23.29 -18.00
CA LEU A 542 -25.53 -22.76 -16.91
C LEU A 542 -24.88 -23.84 -16.04
N VAL A 543 -25.63 -24.90 -15.77
CA VAL A 543 -25.41 -25.96 -14.78
C VAL A 543 -25.12 -25.38 -13.39
N PRO A 544 -26.04 -24.59 -12.80
CA PRO A 544 -25.76 -23.72 -11.65
C PRO A 544 -25.39 -24.47 -10.37
N ALA A 545 -26.02 -25.62 -10.13
CA ALA A 545 -25.78 -26.46 -8.95
C ALA A 545 -24.56 -27.40 -9.09
N ALA A 546 -23.97 -27.52 -10.29
CA ALA A 546 -22.79 -28.35 -10.47
C ALA A 546 -21.56 -27.73 -9.79
N ASN A 547 -20.66 -28.60 -9.32
CA ASN A 547 -19.38 -28.21 -8.76
C ASN A 547 -18.49 -27.56 -9.83
N GLY A 548 -17.84 -26.46 -9.47
CA GLY A 548 -16.87 -25.77 -10.30
C GLY A 548 -15.50 -26.46 -10.28
N THR A 549 -14.94 -26.68 -11.46
CA THR A 549 -13.54 -27.11 -11.65
C THR A 549 -12.57 -25.97 -11.36
N ARG A 550 -11.28 -26.30 -11.14
CA ARG A 550 -10.22 -25.29 -10.95
C ARG A 550 -10.07 -24.39 -12.18
N ALA A 551 -10.22 -24.95 -13.38
CA ALA A 551 -10.20 -24.18 -14.61
C ALA A 551 -11.40 -23.21 -14.69
N GLU A 552 -12.63 -23.67 -14.45
CA GLU A 552 -13.82 -22.80 -14.45
C GLU A 552 -13.67 -21.66 -13.43
N ALA A 553 -13.24 -21.96 -12.20
CA ALA A 553 -12.97 -20.96 -11.17
C ALA A 553 -11.95 -19.91 -11.63
N THR A 554 -10.84 -20.35 -12.21
CA THR A 554 -9.76 -19.47 -12.67
C THR A 554 -10.19 -18.58 -13.83
N VAL A 555 -10.93 -19.14 -14.79
CA VAL A 555 -11.45 -18.41 -15.96
C VAL A 555 -12.46 -17.36 -15.54
N MET A 556 -13.36 -17.67 -14.59
CA MET A 556 -14.30 -16.69 -14.06
C MET A 556 -13.58 -15.55 -13.32
N LEU A 557 -12.55 -15.86 -12.52
CA LEU A 557 -11.72 -14.83 -11.87
C LEU A 557 -10.95 -13.98 -12.89
N ARG A 558 -10.43 -14.57 -13.97
CA ARG A 558 -9.81 -13.81 -15.07
C ARG A 558 -10.80 -12.84 -15.69
N ARG A 559 -12.02 -13.30 -16.01
CA ARG A 559 -13.08 -12.45 -16.59
C ARG A 559 -13.50 -11.35 -15.62
N MET A 560 -13.55 -11.64 -14.32
CA MET A 560 -13.76 -10.63 -13.29
C MET A 560 -12.67 -9.55 -13.37
N LEU A 561 -11.39 -9.92 -13.41
CA LEU A 561 -10.30 -8.94 -13.54
C LEU A 561 -10.39 -8.10 -14.82
N VAL A 562 -10.81 -8.69 -15.95
CA VAL A 562 -11.10 -7.93 -17.19
C VAL A 562 -12.25 -6.94 -16.96
N GLY A 563 -13.36 -7.36 -16.34
CA GLY A 563 -14.47 -6.48 -15.99
C GLY A 563 -14.07 -5.36 -15.04
N LEU A 564 -13.10 -5.62 -14.16
CA LEU A 564 -12.50 -4.61 -13.28
C LEU A 564 -11.52 -3.67 -14.02
N GLY A 565 -11.11 -3.98 -15.24
CA GLY A 565 -10.12 -3.21 -16.00
C GLY A 565 -8.70 -3.42 -15.49
N GLU A 566 -8.46 -4.51 -14.77
CA GLU A 566 -7.16 -4.90 -14.19
C GLU A 566 -6.34 -5.79 -15.16
N LEU A 567 -6.90 -6.09 -16.33
CA LEU A 567 -6.35 -6.93 -17.41
C LEU A 567 -6.56 -6.32 -18.79
#